data_AF-S5ZMK9-F1
#
_entry.id   AF-S5ZMK9-F1
#
_cell.length_a   1.000
_cell.length_b   1.000
_cell.length_c   1.000
_cell.angle_alpha   90.00
_cell.angle_beta   90.00
_cell.angle_gamma   90.00
#
_symmetry.space_group_name_H-M   'P 1'
#
loop_
_entity.id
_entity.type
_entity.pdbx_description
1 polymer ?
#
loop_
_entity_poly.entity_id
_entity_poly.type
_entity_poly.pdbx_seq_one_letter_code
_entity_poly.pdbx_strand_id
1 'polypeptide(L)'
;MNQDRQAALEQALKQIERQFGKGAIMKLGEQVERKISTVPSGSLALDIALGVGGYPRGRIVEIYGPESSGKTTVALHAIAEVQKRGGQAAFIDAEHGVTCC
;
A
#
# COMPACT_ATOMS: atom_id res chain seq x y z
N MET A 1 -26.15 -32.01 0.84
CA MET A 1 -25.12 -31.30 0.05
C MET A 1 -23.99 -32.30 -0.16
N ASN A 2 -23.69 -32.64 -1.42
CA ASN A 2 -23.03 -33.89 -1.80
C ASN A 2 -21.52 -33.88 -1.43
N GLN A 3 -21.09 -34.69 -0.46
CA GLN A 3 -19.72 -34.67 0.11
C GLN A 3 -18.63 -34.89 -0.95
N ASP A 4 -18.92 -35.71 -1.97
CA ASP A 4 -17.97 -35.99 -3.07
C ASP A 4 -17.65 -34.76 -3.90
N ARG A 5 -18.65 -33.89 -4.11
CA ARG A 5 -18.47 -32.63 -4.85
C ARG A 5 -17.58 -31.65 -4.08
N GLN A 6 -17.62 -31.72 -2.76
CA GLN A 6 -16.83 -30.85 -1.88
C GLN A 6 -15.37 -31.32 -1.82
N ALA A 7 -15.13 -32.63 -1.78
CA ALA A 7 -13.80 -33.22 -1.84
C ALA A 7 -13.10 -32.95 -3.20
N ALA A 8 -13.83 -33.09 -4.31
CA ALA A 8 -13.31 -32.78 -5.64
C ALA A 8 -12.94 -31.30 -5.79
N LEU A 9 -13.76 -30.40 -5.22
CA LEU A 9 -13.50 -28.97 -5.22
C LEU A 9 -12.23 -28.63 -4.43
N GLU A 10 -12.03 -29.21 -3.25
CA GLU A 10 -10.82 -28.97 -2.43
C GLU A 10 -9.54 -29.50 -3.10
N GLN A 11 -9.61 -30.63 -3.80
CA GLN A 11 -8.46 -31.14 -4.56
C GLN A 11 -8.10 -30.22 -5.73
N ALA A 12 -9.09 -29.73 -6.47
CA ALA A 12 -8.86 -28.78 -7.56
C ALA A 12 -8.24 -27.47 -7.05
N LEU A 13 -8.74 -26.95 -5.92
CA LEU A 13 -8.16 -25.76 -5.27
C LEU A 13 -6.69 -25.98 -4.89
N LYS A 14 -6.36 -27.13 -4.28
CA LYS A 14 -4.97 -27.49 -3.91
C LYS A 14 -4.05 -27.65 -5.12
N GLN A 15 -4.56 -28.17 -6.24
CA GLN A 15 -3.76 -28.26 -7.48
C GLN A 15 -3.42 -26.89 -8.03
N ILE A 16 -4.38 -25.96 -8.04
CA ILE A 16 -4.18 -24.59 -8.51
C ILE A 16 -3.17 -23.85 -7.62
N GLU A 17 -3.28 -23.97 -6.29
CA GLU A 17 -2.29 -23.36 -5.37
C GLU A 17 -0.87 -23.91 -5.55
N ARG A 18 -0.71 -25.21 -5.85
CA ARG A 18 0.60 -25.81 -6.11
C ARG A 18 1.23 -25.35 -7.42
N GLN A 19 0.40 -25.14 -8.46
CA GLN A 19 0.89 -24.73 -9.78
C GLN A 19 1.16 -23.22 -9.87
N PHE A 20 0.33 -22.38 -9.24
CA PHE A 20 0.36 -20.93 -9.42
C PHE A 20 0.80 -20.15 -8.16
N GLY A 21 1.04 -20.85 -7.05
CA GLY A 21 1.47 -20.26 -5.78
C GLY A 21 0.31 -19.96 -4.82
N LYS A 22 0.66 -19.76 -3.54
CA LYS A 22 -0.31 -19.42 -2.48
C LYS A 22 -1.02 -18.11 -2.82
N GLY A 23 -2.36 -18.11 -2.80
CA GLY A 23 -3.18 -16.94 -3.11
C GLY A 23 -3.61 -16.80 -4.58
N ALA A 24 -3.26 -17.77 -5.45
CA ALA A 24 -3.73 -17.80 -6.84
C ALA A 24 -5.25 -18.07 -6.96
N ILE A 25 -5.84 -18.72 -5.96
CA ILE A 25 -7.28 -18.91 -5.84
C ILE A 25 -7.69 -18.76 -4.37
N MET A 26 -8.72 -17.97 -4.11
CA MET A 26 -9.22 -17.68 -2.76
C MET A 26 -10.75 -17.67 -2.79
N LYS A 27 -11.39 -18.11 -1.70
CA LYS A 27 -12.85 -17.99 -1.60
C LYS A 27 -13.22 -16.51 -1.47
N LEU A 28 -14.20 -16.06 -2.26
CA LEU A 28 -14.76 -14.71 -2.16
C LEU A 28 -15.48 -14.58 -0.80
N GLY A 29 -14.78 -14.04 0.20
CA GLY A 29 -15.25 -13.95 1.59
C GLY A 29 -14.23 -14.44 2.63
N GLU A 30 -13.19 -15.17 2.19
CA GLU A 30 -12.00 -15.39 2.99
C GLU A 30 -11.24 -14.05 3.01
N GLN A 31 -11.59 -13.20 3.98
CA GLN A 31 -10.84 -11.99 4.27
C GLN A 31 -9.46 -12.43 4.77
N VAL A 32 -8.54 -12.66 3.84
CA VAL A 32 -7.17 -12.31 4.10
C VAL A 32 -7.25 -10.84 4.42
N GLU A 33 -7.20 -10.45 5.70
CA GLU A 33 -6.95 -9.08 6.09
C GLU A 33 -5.73 -8.65 5.28
N ARG A 34 -5.95 -7.96 4.16
CA ARG A 34 -4.89 -7.29 3.44
C ARG A 34 -4.55 -6.13 4.37
N LYS A 35 -3.75 -6.42 5.40
CA LYS A 35 -3.17 -5.42 6.28
C LYS A 35 -2.43 -4.48 5.35
N ILE A 36 -3.05 -3.34 5.10
CA ILE A 36 -2.48 -2.31 4.26
C ILE A 36 -1.25 -1.87 5.03
N SER A 37 -0.07 -2.17 4.48
CA SER A 37 1.15 -1.64 5.05
C SER A 37 1.15 -0.13 4.80
N THR A 38 1.41 0.64 5.85
CA THR A 38 1.44 2.10 5.78
C THR A 38 2.82 2.64 6.15
N VAL A 39 3.12 3.82 5.62
CA VAL A 39 4.28 4.62 6.02
C VAL A 39 3.73 5.90 6.67
N PRO A 40 4.04 6.16 7.95
CA PRO A 40 3.64 7.37 8.64
C PRO A 40 4.06 8.62 7.89
N SER A 41 3.22 9.65 7.97
CA SER A 41 3.45 10.91 7.28
C SER A 41 4.43 11.84 7.99
N GLY A 42 4.81 11.50 9.22
CA GLY A 42 5.62 12.36 10.09
C GLY A 42 4.78 13.38 10.86
N SER A 43 3.46 13.41 10.65
CA SER A 43 2.51 14.21 11.43
C SER A 43 1.40 13.32 11.99
N LEU A 44 1.30 13.26 13.32
CA LEU A 44 0.26 12.47 13.99
C LEU A 44 -1.14 12.90 13.57
N ALA A 45 -1.37 14.20 13.40
CA ALA A 45 -2.66 14.73 12.98
C ALA A 45 -3.04 14.25 11.57
N LEU A 46 -2.07 14.17 10.65
CA LEU A 46 -2.29 13.69 9.30
C LEU A 46 -2.50 12.17 9.26
N ASP A 47 -1.76 11.42 10.07
CA ASP A 47 -1.92 9.96 10.17
C ASP A 47 -3.31 9.57 10.71
N ILE A 48 -3.83 10.34 11.66
CA ILE A 48 -5.20 10.19 12.17
C ILE A 48 -6.23 10.57 11.09
N ALA A 49 -6.01 11.69 10.38
CA ALA A 49 -6.92 12.13 9.31
C ALA A 49 -7.00 11.14 8.15
N LEU A 50 -5.90 10.44 7.84
CA LEU A 50 -5.85 9.38 6.83
C LEU A 50 -6.58 8.10 7.28
N GLY A 51 -6.85 7.93 8.58
CA GLY A 51 -7.60 6.81 9.16
C GLY A 51 -6.89 5.44 9.14
N VAL A 52 -5.82 5.31 8.34
CA VAL A 52 -5.01 4.09 8.20
C VAL A 52 -3.63 4.22 8.86
N GLY A 53 -3.35 5.35 9.53
CA GLY A 53 -2.09 5.58 10.25
C GLY A 53 -0.92 5.99 9.36
N GLY A 54 -1.20 6.57 8.18
CA GLY A 54 -0.18 7.10 7.27
C GLY A 54 -0.49 6.81 5.79
N TYR A 55 0.54 6.91 4.95
CA TYR A 55 0.46 6.67 3.51
C TYR A 55 0.37 5.16 3.20
N PRO A 56 -0.66 4.70 2.48
CA PRO A 56 -0.79 3.29 2.10
C PRO A 56 0.24 2.87 1.05
N ARG A 57 1.02 1.82 1.33
CA ARG A 57 1.96 1.24 0.36
C ARG A 57 1.20 0.52 -0.77
N GLY A 58 1.76 0.59 -1.98
CA GLY A 58 1.17 -0.03 -3.17
C GLY A 58 -0.10 0.67 -3.67
N ARG A 59 -0.34 1.91 -3.22
CA ARG A 59 -1.44 2.76 -3.69
C ARG A 59 -0.91 4.12 -4.13
N ILE A 60 -1.73 4.80 -4.93
CA ILE A 60 -1.49 6.17 -5.38
C ILE A 60 -2.10 7.12 -4.35
N VAL A 61 -1.34 8.16 -3.98
CA VAL A 61 -1.78 9.24 -3.10
C VAL A 61 -1.61 10.54 -3.87
N GLU A 62 -2.64 11.38 -3.90
CA GLU A 62 -2.62 12.69 -4.53
C GLU A 62 -2.68 13.78 -3.46
N ILE A 63 -1.76 14.75 -3.54
CA ILE A 63 -1.71 15.92 -2.65
C ILE A 63 -1.94 17.15 -3.53
N TYR A 64 -3.11 17.75 -3.42
CA TYR A 64 -3.48 18.96 -4.15
C TYR A 64 -3.67 20.14 -3.21
N GLY A 65 -3.53 21.36 -3.73
CA GLY A 65 -3.70 22.58 -2.95
C GLY A 65 -3.10 23.82 -3.62
N PRO A 66 -3.37 25.01 -3.08
CA PRO A 66 -2.86 26.29 -3.60
C PRO A 66 -1.33 26.33 -3.76
N GLU A 67 -0.84 27.26 -4.57
CA GLU A 67 0.60 27.54 -4.60
C GLU A 67 1.09 27.93 -3.20
N SER A 68 2.31 27.51 -2.83
CA SER A 68 2.86 27.70 -1.49
C SER A 68 2.11 27.00 -0.33
N SER A 69 1.18 26.07 -0.60
CA SER A 69 0.50 25.29 0.46
C SER A 69 1.35 24.19 1.09
N GLY A 70 2.61 24.02 0.67
CA GLY A 70 3.54 23.03 1.22
C GLY A 70 3.42 21.62 0.63
N LYS A 71 2.82 21.45 -0.57
CA LYS A 71 2.68 20.13 -1.25
C LYS A 71 4.01 19.39 -1.36
N THR A 72 5.03 20.06 -1.90
CA THR A 72 6.39 19.52 -2.04
C THR A 72 7.00 19.19 -0.68
N THR A 73 6.79 20.03 0.33
CA THR A 73 7.26 19.79 1.70
C THR A 73 6.66 18.51 2.29
N VAL A 74 5.35 18.30 2.11
CA VAL A 74 4.68 17.07 2.58
C VAL A 74 5.20 15.84 1.83
N ALA A 75 5.43 15.94 0.52
CA ALA A 75 6.01 14.86 -0.27
C ALA A 75 7.45 14.52 0.16
N LEU A 76 8.28 15.53 0.44
CA LEU A 76 9.64 15.35 0.95
C LEU A 76 9.65 14.76 2.36
N HIS A 77 8.72 15.16 3.23
CA HIS A 77 8.54 14.54 4.55
C HIS A 77 8.19 13.05 4.44
N ALA A 78 7.30 12.68 3.51
CA ALA A 78 6.97 11.29 3.24
C ALA A 78 8.22 10.49 2.82
N ILE A 79 9.07 11.07 1.95
CA ILE A 79 10.33 10.48 1.52
C ILE A 79 11.28 10.28 2.71
N ALA A 80 11.43 11.30 3.56
CA ALA A 80 12.29 11.23 4.74
C ALA A 80 11.84 10.10 5.69
N GLU A 81 10.54 9.93 5.90
CA GLU A 81 10.00 8.84 6.72
C GLU A 81 10.22 7.45 6.10
N VAL A 82 10.20 7.32 4.77
CA VAL A 82 10.59 6.09 4.07
C VAL A 82 12.09 5.81 4.28
N GLN A 83 12.94 6.82 4.10
CA GLN A 83 14.40 6.69 4.21
C GLN A 83 14.85 6.35 5.64
N LYS A 84 14.26 6.99 6.67
CA LYS A 84 14.52 6.67 8.09
C LYS A 84 14.26 5.21 8.44
N ARG A 85 13.36 4.55 7.71
CA ARG A 85 13.00 3.13 7.90
C ARG A 85 13.83 2.19 7.01
N GLY A 86 14.89 2.70 6.39
CA GLY A 86 15.76 1.95 5.47
C GLY A 86 15.15 1.72 4.09
N GLY A 87 14.06 2.42 3.74
CA GLY A 87 13.45 2.36 2.42
C GLY A 87 14.18 3.26 1.42
N GLN A 88 14.01 2.94 0.14
CA GLN A 88 14.45 3.81 -0.96
C GLN A 88 13.23 4.56 -1.52
N ALA A 89 13.45 5.80 -1.93
CA ALA A 89 12.45 6.64 -2.54
C ALA A 89 13.03 7.31 -3.79
N ALA A 90 12.17 7.59 -4.76
CA ALA A 90 12.51 8.36 -5.95
C ALA A 90 11.63 9.61 -5.96
N PHE A 91 12.23 10.76 -6.26
CA PHE A 91 11.52 12.01 -6.48
C PHE A 91 11.70 12.40 -7.94
N ILE A 92 10.59 12.61 -8.64
CA ILE A 92 10.58 13.04 -10.03
C ILE A 92 10.14 14.50 -10.04
N ASP A 93 11.10 15.41 -10.15
CA ASP A 93 10.82 16.84 -10.24
C ASP A 93 10.45 17.20 -11.69
N ALA A 94 9.17 17.41 -11.95
CA ALA A 94 8.71 17.95 -13.24
C ALA A 94 8.73 19.48 -13.27
N GLU A 95 8.85 20.14 -12.11
CA GLU A 95 8.71 21.59 -11.95
C GLU A 95 10.07 22.33 -11.90
N HIS A 96 11.20 21.60 -11.96
CA HIS A 96 12.57 22.14 -11.84
C HIS A 96 12.78 23.03 -10.59
N GLY A 97 11.99 22.79 -9.53
CA GLY A 97 11.87 23.67 -8.38
C GLY A 97 12.61 23.20 -7.14
N VAL A 98 13.16 21.97 -7.11
CA VAL A 98 13.81 21.46 -5.90
C VAL A 98 15.31 21.74 -5.91
N THR A 99 15.75 22.60 -5.00
CA THR A 99 17.17 22.72 -4.66
C THR A 99 17.52 21.62 -3.66
N CYS A 100 18.46 20.75 -4.03
CA CYS A 100 18.95 19.67 -3.17
C CYS A 100 19.60 20.27 -1.91
N CYS A 101 19.04 19.99 -0.74
CA CYS A 101 19.61 20.30 0.58
C CYS A 101 19.60 19.04 1.45
#